data_AF-A0A7C2I6R6-F1
#
_entry.id   AF-A0A7C2I6R6-F1
#
_cell.length_a   1.000
_cell.length_b   1.000
_cell.length_c   1.000
_cell.angle_alpha   90.00
_cell.angle_beta   90.00
_cell.angle_gamma   90.00
#
_symmetry.space_group_name_H-M   'P 1'
#
loop_
_entity.id
_entity.type
_entity.pdbx_description
1 polymer ?
#
loop_
_entity_poly.entity_id
_entity_poly.type
_entity_poly.pdbx_seq_one_letter_code
_entity_poly.pdbx_strand_id
1 'polypeptide(L)'
;RALVNIDSGSYCKEGVDRVGAMVTERLRGAGIDVQAVEQQQFGNNLVARLRGAGRHRVMLVGHMDTVHETGTAAQRPFRIEGGRAYGPGVEDMKAGLVAGVYALRALAALGPGDRVALMLFSRNVALEAPFTNDCEGVAARIGAAVEERGLGSGTAINLAILEAARYAARSAAGEPGRRAVIILTDNGGLNYQAPDEAVIRALYEADAVLNAIVTPEAKPPRPAPPGRQLNADFTPADVFALAQATGGEVLRASNAGEAFRTMMESIRARYSLHCPAAEGASGAWRSLVVRLSAEARRRHPRTEVRARAGYVLP
;
A
#
# COMPACT_ATOMS: atom_id res chain seq x y z
N ARG A 1 2.60 -1.79 -21.50
CA ARG A 1 3.67 -1.32 -22.41
C ARG A 1 4.67 -2.42 -22.77
N ALA A 2 5.57 -2.84 -21.88
CA ALA A 2 6.72 -3.67 -22.25
C ALA A 2 6.34 -5.01 -22.94
N LEU A 3 5.36 -5.76 -22.41
CA LEU A 3 4.90 -7.01 -23.06
C LEU A 3 4.24 -6.76 -24.42
N VAL A 4 3.44 -5.70 -24.55
CA VAL A 4 2.69 -5.38 -25.78
C VAL A 4 3.62 -5.03 -26.93
N ASN A 5 4.78 -4.44 -26.63
CA ASN A 5 5.78 -4.07 -27.64
C ASN A 5 6.70 -5.22 -28.05
N ILE A 6 6.38 -6.47 -27.68
CA ILE A 6 7.06 -7.67 -28.15
C ILE A 6 6.11 -8.41 -29.07
N ASP A 7 6.52 -8.66 -30.30
CA ASP A 7 5.80 -9.57 -31.20
C ASP A 7 5.84 -10.97 -30.60
N SER A 8 4.67 -11.55 -30.36
CA SER A 8 4.52 -12.85 -29.73
C SER A 8 3.38 -13.61 -30.39
N GLY A 9 3.39 -13.68 -31.72
CA GLY A 9 2.44 -14.52 -32.48
C GLY A 9 2.49 -15.98 -32.01
N SER A 10 1.39 -16.74 -32.13
CA SER A 10 1.31 -18.15 -31.67
C SER A 10 2.45 -19.04 -32.16
N TYR A 11 2.94 -18.81 -33.38
CA TYR A 11 4.05 -19.56 -33.99
C TYR A 11 5.41 -18.86 -33.85
N CYS A 12 5.47 -17.70 -33.18
CA CYS A 12 6.69 -16.95 -32.93
C CYS A 12 7.29 -17.38 -31.58
N LYS A 13 7.90 -18.58 -31.55
CA LYS A 13 8.50 -19.16 -30.35
C LYS A 13 9.41 -18.18 -29.59
N GLU A 14 10.33 -17.53 -30.31
CA GLU A 14 11.26 -16.56 -29.73
C GLU A 14 10.53 -15.40 -29.02
N GLY A 15 9.48 -14.86 -29.64
CA GLY A 15 8.67 -13.79 -29.09
C GLY A 15 7.92 -14.19 -27.82
N VAL A 16 7.29 -15.37 -27.85
CA VAL A 16 6.58 -15.93 -26.70
C VAL A 16 7.56 -16.24 -25.56
N ASP A 17 8.73 -16.79 -25.86
CA ASP A 17 9.78 -17.10 -24.87
C ASP A 17 10.34 -15.82 -24.23
N ARG A 18 10.47 -14.72 -24.98
CA ARG A 18 10.84 -13.40 -24.44
C ARG A 18 9.78 -12.84 -23.49
N VAL A 19 8.49 -12.95 -23.84
CA VAL A 19 7.39 -12.59 -22.92
C VAL A 19 7.46 -13.45 -21.65
N GLY A 20 7.68 -14.76 -21.81
CA GLY A 20 7.82 -15.69 -20.70
C GLY A 20 9.01 -15.40 -19.78
N ALA A 21 10.15 -14.99 -20.33
CA ALA A 21 11.31 -14.57 -19.56
C ALA A 21 10.99 -13.35 -18.67
N MET A 22 10.29 -12.35 -19.22
CA MET A 22 9.87 -11.16 -18.45
C MET A 22 8.85 -11.47 -17.35
N VAL A 23 7.96 -12.44 -17.58
CA VAL A 23 7.01 -12.92 -16.57
C VAL A 23 7.77 -13.66 -15.46
N THR A 24 8.67 -14.56 -15.86
CA THR A 24 9.51 -15.37 -14.96
C THR A 24 10.37 -14.48 -14.06
N GLU A 25 11.05 -13.49 -14.61
CA GLU A 25 11.86 -12.53 -13.87
C GLU A 25 11.04 -11.82 -12.78
N ARG A 26 9.87 -11.30 -13.13
CA ARG A 26 8.99 -10.58 -12.19
C ARG A 26 8.45 -11.46 -11.07
N LEU A 27 8.10 -12.70 -11.38
CA LEU A 27 7.58 -13.65 -10.39
C LEU A 27 8.69 -14.17 -9.47
N ARG A 28 9.83 -14.58 -10.03
CA ARG A 28 10.99 -15.02 -9.24
C ARG A 28 11.55 -13.90 -8.37
N GLY A 29 11.54 -12.67 -8.86
CA GLY A 29 11.90 -11.47 -8.08
C GLY A 29 10.98 -11.22 -6.87
N ALA A 30 9.81 -11.88 -6.81
CA ALA A 30 8.91 -11.87 -5.66
C ALA A 30 8.94 -13.18 -4.85
N GLY A 31 9.96 -14.03 -5.05
CA GLY A 31 10.10 -15.29 -4.32
C GLY A 31 9.15 -16.41 -4.77
N ILE A 32 8.51 -16.26 -5.93
CA ILE A 32 7.60 -17.27 -6.48
C ILE A 32 8.40 -18.26 -7.32
N ASP A 33 8.19 -19.56 -7.07
CA ASP A 33 8.79 -20.62 -7.88
C ASP A 33 8.16 -20.61 -9.28
N VAL A 34 8.99 -20.65 -10.31
CA VAL A 34 8.54 -20.66 -11.72
C VAL A 34 9.34 -21.70 -12.48
N GLN A 35 8.62 -22.65 -13.06
CA GLN A 35 9.15 -23.68 -13.93
C GLN A 35 8.73 -23.39 -15.38
N ALA A 36 9.70 -23.32 -16.28
CA ALA A 36 9.43 -23.36 -17.72
C ALA A 36 9.30 -24.81 -18.16
N VAL A 37 8.26 -25.11 -18.93
CA VAL A 37 8.07 -26.40 -19.61
C VAL A 37 8.34 -26.16 -21.09
N GLU A 38 9.50 -26.66 -21.53
CA GLU A 38 10.00 -26.43 -22.87
C GLU A 38 9.07 -27.02 -23.94
N GLN A 39 8.93 -26.30 -25.05
CA GLN A 39 8.17 -26.73 -26.23
C GLN A 39 9.06 -26.62 -27.46
N GLN A 40 8.99 -27.60 -28.37
CA GLN A 40 9.83 -27.60 -29.57
C GLN A 40 9.35 -26.60 -30.64
N GLN A 41 8.06 -26.59 -30.91
CA GLN A 41 7.48 -25.79 -32.00
C GLN A 41 6.89 -24.46 -31.54
N PHE A 42 6.41 -24.39 -30.29
CA PHE A 42 5.73 -23.23 -29.73
C PHE A 42 6.56 -22.58 -28.61
N GLY A 43 6.09 -21.43 -28.13
CA GLY A 43 6.63 -20.84 -26.91
C GLY A 43 6.52 -21.79 -25.71
N ASN A 44 7.45 -21.66 -24.78
CA ASN A 44 7.50 -22.45 -23.56
C ASN A 44 6.30 -22.13 -22.67
N ASN A 45 5.74 -23.16 -22.04
CA ASN A 45 4.72 -22.96 -21.01
C ASN A 45 5.38 -22.55 -19.70
N LEU A 46 4.70 -21.73 -18.89
CA LEU A 46 5.17 -21.38 -17.56
C LEU A 46 4.23 -21.93 -16.49
N VAL A 47 4.81 -22.58 -15.49
CA VAL A 47 4.10 -23.02 -14.28
C VAL A 47 4.68 -22.26 -13.09
N ALA A 48 3.93 -21.28 -12.60
CA ALA A 48 4.28 -20.55 -11.38
C ALA A 48 3.55 -21.14 -10.17
N ARG A 49 4.27 -21.30 -9.05
CA ARG A 49 3.73 -21.87 -7.81
C ARG A 49 4.02 -20.94 -6.64
N LEU A 50 2.96 -20.41 -6.04
CA LEU A 50 3.01 -19.74 -4.75
C LEU A 50 2.41 -20.66 -3.69
N ARG A 51 3.19 -21.00 -2.66
CA ARG A 51 2.74 -21.86 -1.55
C ARG A 51 2.15 -20.99 -0.45
N GLY A 52 0.96 -21.36 0.04
CA GLY A 52 0.32 -20.78 1.21
C GLY A 52 0.00 -21.85 2.27
N ALA A 53 -0.48 -21.41 3.44
CA ALA A 53 -0.87 -22.29 4.55
C ALA A 53 -2.32 -22.83 4.47
N GLY A 54 -3.08 -22.43 3.44
CA GLY A 54 -4.46 -22.86 3.23
C GLY A 54 -4.57 -24.31 2.73
N ARG A 55 -5.73 -24.92 2.97
CA ARG A 55 -6.06 -26.29 2.54
C ARG A 55 -6.63 -26.37 1.11
N HIS A 56 -7.00 -25.23 0.52
CA HIS A 56 -7.56 -25.14 -0.83
C HIS A 56 -6.51 -24.66 -1.84
N ARG A 57 -6.71 -25.02 -3.11
CA ARG A 57 -5.82 -24.64 -4.23
C ARG A 57 -6.60 -23.83 -5.25
N VAL A 58 -6.00 -22.75 -5.72
CA VAL A 58 -6.54 -21.89 -6.78
C VAL A 58 -5.60 -21.94 -7.97
N MET A 59 -6.15 -22.02 -9.18
CA MET A 59 -5.40 -22.05 -10.43
C MET A 59 -5.75 -20.81 -11.27
N LEU A 60 -4.73 -20.07 -11.69
CA LEU A 60 -4.85 -19.00 -12.69
C LEU A 60 -4.25 -19.51 -14.00
N VAL A 61 -4.99 -19.37 -15.09
CA VAL A 61 -4.57 -19.82 -16.43
C VAL A 61 -4.59 -18.64 -17.38
N GLY A 62 -3.61 -18.61 -18.27
CA GLY A 62 -3.48 -17.60 -19.29
C GLY A 62 -2.50 -18.00 -20.39
N HIS A 63 -2.51 -17.29 -21.52
CA HIS A 63 -1.59 -17.52 -22.63
C HIS A 63 -0.74 -16.28 -22.91
N MET A 64 0.47 -16.49 -23.43
CA MET A 64 1.49 -15.46 -23.66
C MET A 64 1.56 -15.00 -25.11
N ASP A 65 1.08 -15.83 -26.01
CA ASP A 65 1.02 -15.56 -27.42
C ASP A 65 -0.18 -14.68 -27.80
N THR A 66 -0.21 -14.27 -29.06
CA THR A 66 -1.25 -13.46 -29.67
C THR A 66 -1.49 -13.96 -31.08
N VAL A 67 -2.60 -13.54 -31.68
CA VAL A 67 -2.90 -13.83 -33.10
C VAL A 67 -2.11 -12.98 -34.10
N HIS A 68 -1.25 -12.05 -33.63
CA HIS A 68 -0.61 -11.06 -34.49
C HIS A 68 0.73 -11.54 -35.07
N GLU A 69 0.99 -11.16 -36.33
CA GLU A 69 2.22 -11.48 -37.04
C GLU A 69 3.43 -10.65 -36.55
N THR A 70 4.63 -11.14 -36.83
CA THR A 70 5.88 -10.43 -36.56
C THR A 70 5.90 -9.05 -37.26
N GLY A 71 6.35 -8.02 -36.56
CA GLY A 71 6.35 -6.63 -37.02
C GLY A 71 5.12 -5.82 -36.59
N THR A 72 4.04 -6.48 -36.13
CA THR A 72 2.81 -5.78 -35.73
C THR A 72 3.05 -4.85 -34.55
N ALA A 73 3.87 -5.24 -33.57
CA ALA A 73 4.19 -4.40 -32.40
C ALA A 73 4.91 -3.11 -32.78
N ALA A 74 5.74 -3.13 -33.85
CA ALA A 74 6.39 -1.93 -34.36
C ALA A 74 5.42 -1.01 -35.09
N GLN A 75 4.47 -1.57 -35.87
CA GLN A 75 3.46 -0.81 -36.61
C GLN A 75 2.37 -0.24 -35.70
N ARG A 76 2.00 -0.97 -34.64
CA ARG A 76 0.93 -0.63 -33.69
C ARG A 76 1.46 -0.65 -32.25
N PRO A 77 2.42 0.22 -31.90
CA PRO A 77 3.05 0.18 -30.58
C PRO A 77 2.04 0.49 -29.48
N PHE A 78 2.35 0.04 -28.26
CA PHE A 78 1.56 0.34 -27.08
C PHE A 78 1.37 1.85 -26.90
N ARG A 79 0.12 2.26 -26.80
CA ARG A 79 -0.27 3.64 -26.53
C ARG A 79 -1.49 3.70 -25.62
N ILE A 80 -1.66 4.83 -24.93
CA ILE A 80 -2.86 5.12 -24.15
C ILE A 80 -3.50 6.36 -24.76
N GLU A 81 -4.78 6.30 -25.07
CA GLU A 81 -5.56 7.40 -25.64
C GLU A 81 -6.98 7.34 -25.09
N GLY A 82 -7.53 8.48 -24.66
CA GLY A 82 -8.90 8.53 -24.12
C GLY A 82 -9.16 7.57 -22.95
N GLY A 83 -8.14 7.32 -22.11
CA GLY A 83 -8.23 6.38 -21.00
C GLY A 83 -8.21 4.89 -21.38
N ARG A 84 -8.03 4.56 -22.67
CA ARG A 84 -7.94 3.19 -23.17
C ARG A 84 -6.51 2.86 -23.59
N ALA A 85 -6.08 1.63 -23.32
CA ALA A 85 -4.80 1.11 -23.78
C ALA A 85 -4.97 0.37 -25.12
N TYR A 86 -4.06 0.61 -26.06
CA TYR A 86 -4.08 0.02 -27.40
C TYR A 86 -2.76 -0.69 -27.69
N GLY A 87 -2.84 -1.78 -28.45
CA GLY A 87 -1.69 -2.50 -29.00
C GLY A 87 -1.95 -4.01 -29.15
N PRO A 88 -1.08 -4.75 -29.88
CA PRO A 88 -1.21 -6.18 -30.11
C PRO A 88 -1.32 -6.99 -28.82
N GLY A 89 -2.43 -7.73 -28.71
CA GLY A 89 -2.76 -8.53 -27.53
C GLY A 89 -2.87 -7.76 -26.23
N VAL A 90 -3.12 -6.45 -26.26
CA VAL A 90 -3.27 -5.63 -25.05
C VAL A 90 -4.36 -6.18 -24.14
N GLU A 91 -5.49 -6.57 -24.72
CA GLU A 91 -6.61 -7.19 -24.02
C GLU A 91 -6.44 -8.72 -23.99
N ASP A 92 -6.21 -9.31 -25.16
CA ASP A 92 -6.07 -10.76 -25.38
C ASP A 92 -4.61 -11.18 -25.69
N MET A 93 -3.81 -11.58 -24.71
CA MET A 93 -4.13 -11.65 -23.27
C MET A 93 -3.07 -10.99 -22.37
N LYS A 94 -2.36 -9.98 -22.90
CA LYS A 94 -1.23 -9.38 -22.16
C LYS A 94 -1.68 -8.59 -20.94
N ALA A 95 -2.88 -7.98 -20.93
CA ALA A 95 -3.43 -7.35 -19.73
C ALA A 95 -3.70 -8.38 -18.63
N GLY A 96 -4.33 -9.50 -18.96
CA GLY A 96 -4.64 -10.54 -17.97
C GLY A 96 -3.37 -11.23 -17.43
N LEU A 97 -2.33 -11.43 -18.25
CA LEU A 97 -1.01 -11.86 -17.77
C LEU A 97 -0.42 -10.89 -16.74
N VAL A 98 -0.45 -9.59 -17.04
CA VAL A 98 0.03 -8.55 -16.12
C VAL A 98 -0.77 -8.59 -14.82
N ALA A 99 -2.10 -8.65 -14.91
CA ALA A 99 -2.97 -8.75 -13.74
C ALA A 99 -2.62 -9.98 -12.88
N GLY A 100 -2.44 -11.16 -13.49
CA GLY A 100 -2.03 -12.39 -12.82
C GLY A 100 -0.67 -12.27 -12.12
N VAL A 101 0.33 -11.66 -12.78
CA VAL A 101 1.65 -11.42 -12.17
C VAL A 101 1.54 -10.51 -10.95
N TYR A 102 0.81 -9.40 -11.06
CA TYR A 102 0.64 -8.48 -9.92
C TYR A 102 -0.18 -9.11 -8.78
N ALA A 103 -1.19 -9.92 -9.08
CA ALA A 103 -1.94 -10.66 -8.08
C ALA A 103 -1.04 -11.63 -7.31
N LEU A 104 -0.24 -12.44 -8.01
CA LEU A 104 0.69 -13.37 -7.36
C LEU A 104 1.76 -12.64 -6.55
N ARG A 105 2.30 -11.52 -7.03
CA ARG A 105 3.26 -10.67 -6.29
C ARG A 105 2.62 -9.99 -5.07
N ALA A 106 1.33 -9.67 -5.14
CA ALA A 106 0.60 -9.13 -4.00
C ALA A 106 0.49 -10.20 -2.91
N LEU A 107 0.06 -11.42 -3.29
CA LEU A 107 -0.07 -12.57 -2.40
C LEU A 107 1.26 -13.05 -1.83
N ALA A 108 2.33 -13.11 -2.64
CA ALA A 108 3.66 -13.56 -2.20
C ALA A 108 4.31 -12.63 -1.17
N ALA A 109 3.87 -11.38 -1.13
CA ALA A 109 4.35 -10.41 -0.16
C ALA A 109 3.54 -10.39 1.14
N LEU A 110 2.46 -11.17 1.23
CA LEU A 110 1.81 -11.46 2.49
C LEU A 110 2.69 -12.47 3.23
N GLY A 111 3.23 -12.06 4.37
CA GLY A 111 3.99 -12.94 5.24
C GLY A 111 3.09 -13.90 6.00
N PRO A 112 3.56 -15.13 6.32
CA PRO A 112 2.94 -15.93 7.37
C PRO A 112 2.88 -15.09 8.66
N GLY A 113 1.68 -14.89 9.19
CA GLY A 113 1.48 -14.07 10.39
C GLY A 113 1.06 -12.62 10.12
N ASP A 114 1.06 -12.15 8.87
CA ASP A 114 0.50 -10.83 8.58
C ASP A 114 -0.99 -10.79 8.94
N ARG A 115 -1.40 -9.68 9.56
CA ARG A 115 -2.77 -9.48 10.04
C ARG A 115 -3.30 -8.11 9.65
N VAL A 116 -4.58 -8.06 9.31
CA VAL A 116 -5.31 -6.82 9.07
C VAL A 116 -6.45 -6.72 10.07
N ALA A 117 -6.62 -5.55 10.66
CA ALA A 117 -7.82 -5.17 11.38
C ALA A 117 -8.59 -4.13 10.56
N LEU A 118 -9.91 -4.19 10.62
CA LEU A 118 -10.80 -3.21 9.99
C LEU A 118 -11.53 -2.45 11.08
N MET A 119 -11.43 -1.13 11.03
CA MET A 119 -12.19 -0.24 11.90
C MET A 119 -12.94 0.78 11.05
N LEU A 120 -14.20 1.02 11.41
CA LEU A 120 -15.04 2.04 10.80
C LEU A 120 -15.20 3.22 11.73
N PHE A 121 -15.26 4.41 11.14
CA PHE A 121 -15.27 5.64 11.89
C PHE A 121 -16.18 6.66 11.25
N SER A 122 -17.01 7.27 12.08
CA SER A 122 -17.56 8.59 11.81
C SER A 122 -17.46 9.42 13.09
N ARG A 123 -18.55 9.58 13.85
CA ARG A 123 -18.53 10.19 15.18
C ARG A 123 -18.03 9.19 16.21
N ASN A 124 -18.42 7.92 16.04
CA ASN A 124 -18.02 6.81 16.86
C ASN A 124 -17.02 5.91 16.12
N VAL A 125 -16.36 5.06 16.89
CA VAL A 125 -15.39 4.06 16.42
C VAL A 125 -16.01 2.67 16.57
N ALA A 126 -15.97 1.86 15.52
CA ALA A 126 -16.34 0.45 15.58
C ALA A 126 -15.21 -0.44 15.04
N LEU A 127 -14.93 -1.54 15.74
CA LEU A 127 -14.02 -2.59 15.28
C LEU A 127 -14.83 -3.63 14.52
N GLU A 128 -14.74 -3.62 13.18
CA GLU A 128 -15.48 -4.54 12.32
C GLU A 128 -14.79 -5.90 12.15
N ALA A 129 -13.47 -5.89 12.22
CA ALA A 129 -12.66 -7.09 12.22
C ALA A 129 -11.44 -6.88 13.11
N PRO A 130 -11.20 -7.75 14.12
CA PRO A 130 -9.93 -7.75 14.83
C PRO A 130 -8.80 -8.19 13.88
N PHE A 131 -7.55 -8.05 14.33
CA PHE A 131 -6.40 -8.56 13.59
C PHE A 131 -6.60 -10.02 13.16
N THR A 132 -6.77 -10.21 11.85
CA THR A 132 -7.03 -11.51 11.24
C THR A 132 -6.17 -11.71 10.00
N ASN A 133 -5.90 -12.96 9.63
CA ASN A 133 -5.33 -13.33 8.34
C ASN A 133 -6.40 -13.61 7.27
N ASP A 134 -7.68 -13.49 7.62
CA ASP A 134 -8.79 -13.60 6.69
C ASP A 134 -8.96 -12.30 5.88
N CYS A 135 -8.08 -12.09 4.91
CA CYS A 135 -8.12 -10.93 4.03
C CYS A 135 -9.39 -10.89 3.18
N GLU A 136 -9.97 -12.04 2.82
CA GLU A 136 -11.20 -12.12 2.04
C GLU A 136 -12.41 -11.68 2.85
N GLY A 137 -12.52 -12.15 4.10
CA GLY A 137 -13.55 -11.70 5.03
C GLY A 137 -13.44 -10.21 5.36
N VAL A 138 -12.22 -9.67 5.49
CA VAL A 138 -12.01 -8.22 5.64
C VAL A 138 -12.47 -7.46 4.39
N ALA A 139 -12.15 -7.95 3.18
CA ALA A 139 -12.58 -7.31 1.94
C ALA A 139 -14.11 -7.29 1.78
N ALA A 140 -14.79 -8.38 2.15
CA ALA A 140 -16.25 -8.45 2.15
C ALA A 140 -16.87 -7.43 3.13
N ARG A 141 -16.28 -7.29 4.34
CA ARG A 141 -16.73 -6.31 5.34
C ARG A 141 -16.53 -4.87 4.90
N ILE A 142 -15.43 -4.57 4.19
CA ILE A 142 -15.23 -3.25 3.58
C ILE A 142 -16.36 -2.91 2.59
N GLY A 143 -16.81 -3.90 1.79
CA GLY A 143 -17.95 -3.72 0.90
C GLY A 143 -19.25 -3.40 1.64
N ALA A 144 -19.53 -4.13 2.73
CA ALA A 144 -20.72 -3.92 3.55
C ALA A 144 -20.68 -2.61 4.36
N ALA A 145 -19.48 -2.15 4.75
CA ALA A 145 -19.28 -0.94 5.54
C ALA A 145 -19.83 0.33 4.89
N VAL A 146 -19.95 0.36 3.56
CA VAL A 146 -20.55 1.48 2.82
C VAL A 146 -22.03 1.68 3.17
N GLU A 147 -22.69 0.64 3.67
CA GLU A 147 -24.12 0.66 4.04
C GLU A 147 -24.34 0.89 5.55
N GLU A 148 -23.28 0.99 6.35
CA GLU A 148 -23.36 1.09 7.81
C GLU A 148 -23.92 2.45 8.28
N ARG A 149 -25.05 2.42 8.98
CA ARG A 149 -25.78 3.64 9.42
C ARG A 149 -25.66 3.94 10.92
N GLY A 150 -25.01 3.08 11.70
CA GLY A 150 -24.96 3.16 13.17
C GLY A 150 -23.87 4.06 13.76
N LEU A 151 -22.93 4.57 12.96
CA LEU A 151 -21.74 5.29 13.46
C LEU A 151 -22.01 6.78 13.80
N GLY A 152 -23.13 7.32 13.31
CA GLY A 152 -23.52 8.73 13.46
C GLY A 152 -22.99 9.63 12.34
N SER A 153 -23.29 10.93 12.39
CA SER A 153 -22.87 11.92 11.38
C SER A 153 -21.69 12.79 11.83
N GLY A 154 -20.77 13.03 10.89
CA GLY A 154 -19.51 13.75 11.10
C GLY A 154 -18.31 12.84 11.37
N THR A 155 -17.08 13.30 11.13
CA THR A 155 -15.88 12.46 11.30
C THR A 155 -14.96 12.95 12.41
N ALA A 156 -14.62 12.08 13.36
CA ALA A 156 -13.65 12.32 14.42
C ALA A 156 -12.27 11.71 14.11
N ILE A 157 -11.56 12.24 13.09
CA ILE A 157 -10.31 11.67 12.56
C ILE A 157 -9.25 11.43 13.66
N ASN A 158 -8.98 12.42 14.52
CA ASN A 158 -7.95 12.29 15.55
C ASN A 158 -8.29 11.20 16.57
N LEU A 159 -9.55 11.14 17.01
CA LEU A 159 -10.03 10.10 17.91
C LEU A 159 -9.95 8.70 17.26
N ALA A 160 -10.29 8.62 15.96
CA ALA A 160 -10.20 7.38 15.19
C ALA A 160 -8.78 6.83 15.16
N ILE A 161 -7.81 7.68 14.80
CA ILE A 161 -6.40 7.32 14.74
C ILE A 161 -5.88 6.97 16.13
N LEU A 162 -6.28 7.72 17.16
CA LEU A 162 -5.92 7.46 18.56
C LEU A 162 -6.40 6.08 19.03
N GLU A 163 -7.66 5.73 18.77
CA GLU A 163 -8.20 4.41 19.13
C GLU A 163 -7.57 3.27 18.33
N ALA A 164 -7.29 3.48 17.04
CA ALA A 164 -6.55 2.51 16.23
C ALA A 164 -5.14 2.28 16.75
N ALA A 165 -4.41 3.34 17.13
CA ALA A 165 -3.07 3.24 17.71
C ALA A 165 -3.09 2.49 19.05
N ARG A 166 -4.03 2.83 19.94
CA ARG A 166 -4.23 2.14 21.22
C ARG A 166 -4.60 0.67 21.03
N TYR A 167 -5.46 0.37 20.06
CA TYR A 167 -5.82 -1.00 19.70
C TYR A 167 -4.59 -1.78 19.22
N ALA A 168 -3.78 -1.19 18.33
CA ALA A 168 -2.55 -1.80 17.82
C ALA A 168 -1.53 -2.06 18.93
N ALA A 169 -1.37 -1.12 19.87
CA ALA A 169 -0.48 -1.24 21.02
C ALA A 169 -0.94 -2.36 21.98
N ARG A 170 -2.23 -2.40 22.35
CA ARG A 170 -2.78 -3.45 23.24
C ARG A 170 -2.75 -4.83 22.60
N SER A 171 -2.95 -4.91 21.29
CA SER A 171 -2.93 -6.15 20.53
C SER A 171 -1.51 -6.60 20.16
N ALA A 172 -0.46 -5.92 20.64
CA ALA A 172 0.94 -6.23 20.34
C ALA A 172 1.53 -7.40 21.15
N ALA A 173 0.70 -8.12 21.92
CA ALA A 173 1.16 -9.25 22.72
C ALA A 173 1.48 -10.48 21.85
N GLY A 174 2.72 -10.58 21.39
CA GLY A 174 3.42 -11.87 21.20
C GLY A 174 3.34 -12.57 19.84
N GLU A 175 2.53 -12.11 18.88
CA GLU A 175 2.47 -12.76 17.55
C GLU A 175 3.41 -12.08 16.52
N PRO A 176 4.31 -12.85 15.87
CA PRO A 176 5.17 -12.32 14.81
C PRO A 176 4.36 -12.04 13.53
N GLY A 177 4.64 -10.92 12.87
CA GLY A 177 4.01 -10.55 11.59
C GLY A 177 3.77 -9.05 11.46
N ARG A 178 3.55 -8.57 10.23
CA ARG A 178 3.16 -7.17 10.01
C ARG A 178 1.68 -7.00 10.34
N ARG A 179 1.35 -5.85 10.91
CA ARG A 179 -0.01 -5.51 11.33
C ARG A 179 -0.43 -4.21 10.68
N ALA A 180 -1.61 -4.19 10.08
CA ALA A 180 -2.22 -3.00 9.52
C ALA A 180 -3.62 -2.80 10.08
N VAL A 181 -3.92 -1.59 10.53
CA VAL A 181 -5.29 -1.17 10.84
C VAL A 181 -5.76 -0.31 9.67
N ILE A 182 -6.83 -0.74 9.03
CA ILE A 182 -7.49 0.04 7.96
C ILE A 182 -8.58 0.88 8.61
N ILE A 183 -8.52 2.18 8.33
CA ILE A 183 -9.47 3.20 8.79
C ILE A 183 -10.21 3.72 7.57
N LEU A 184 -11.54 3.59 7.55
CA LEU A 184 -12.40 4.15 6.51
C LEU A 184 -13.27 5.26 7.09
N THR A 185 -13.38 6.38 6.36
CA THR A 185 -14.24 7.52 6.69
C THR A 185 -14.77 8.16 5.42
N ASP A 186 -16.01 8.65 5.47
CA ASP A 186 -16.74 9.29 4.36
C ASP A 186 -16.56 10.81 4.29
N ASN A 187 -16.11 11.46 5.39
CA ASN A 187 -16.04 12.91 5.47
C ASN A 187 -14.71 13.45 6.01
N GLY A 188 -14.48 14.75 5.78
CA GLY A 188 -13.42 15.51 6.41
C GLY A 188 -13.61 15.58 7.93
N GLY A 189 -12.51 15.58 8.67
CA GLY A 189 -12.53 15.63 10.13
C GLY A 189 -13.27 16.86 10.63
N LEU A 190 -14.34 16.64 11.38
CA LEU A 190 -15.10 17.70 12.03
C LEU A 190 -14.61 17.91 13.46
N ASN A 191 -14.03 16.92 14.14
CA ASN A 191 -14.03 16.90 15.61
C ASN A 191 -12.87 17.63 16.33
N TYR A 192 -13.16 17.98 17.59
CA TYR A 192 -12.67 19.08 18.42
C TYR A 192 -12.11 18.60 19.79
N GLN A 193 -11.74 17.31 19.91
CA GLN A 193 -11.60 16.63 21.22
C GLN A 193 -10.25 15.95 21.49
N ALA A 194 -9.40 15.77 20.47
CA ALA A 194 -8.09 15.15 20.64
C ALA A 194 -7.03 15.95 19.85
N PRO A 195 -6.03 16.55 20.51
CA PRO A 195 -5.00 17.33 19.83
C PRO A 195 -4.08 16.40 19.01
N ASP A 196 -3.52 16.93 17.91
CA ASP A 196 -2.61 16.16 17.04
C ASP A 196 -1.44 15.56 17.81
N GLU A 197 -0.93 16.27 18.82
CA GLU A 197 0.17 15.80 19.67
C GLU A 197 -0.18 14.51 20.42
N ALA A 198 -1.40 14.38 20.95
CA ALA A 198 -1.85 13.17 21.62
C ALA A 198 -1.94 11.99 20.65
N VAL A 199 -2.38 12.25 19.41
CA VAL A 199 -2.44 11.23 18.34
C VAL A 199 -1.04 10.79 17.94
N ILE A 200 -0.13 11.74 17.72
CA ILE A 200 1.27 11.48 17.38
C ILE A 200 1.93 10.63 18.47
N ARG A 201 1.75 11.00 19.75
CA ARG A 201 2.27 10.23 20.87
C ARG A 201 1.73 8.80 20.92
N ALA A 202 0.44 8.60 20.70
CA ALA A 202 -0.15 7.26 20.69
C ALA A 202 0.36 6.40 19.53
N LEU A 203 0.53 6.98 18.34
CA LEU A 203 1.18 6.31 17.22
C LEU A 203 2.64 5.97 17.55
N TYR A 204 3.29 6.81 18.35
CA TYR A 204 4.65 6.57 18.84
C TYR A 204 4.76 5.36 19.75
N GLU A 205 3.93 5.32 20.78
CA GLU A 205 3.81 4.22 21.73
C GLU A 205 3.39 2.90 21.05
N ALA A 206 2.58 2.98 19.99
CA ALA A 206 2.14 1.81 19.22
C ALA A 206 3.16 1.30 18.17
N ASP A 207 4.31 1.97 18.03
CA ASP A 207 5.26 1.77 16.93
C ASP A 207 4.60 1.78 15.54
N ALA A 208 3.60 2.66 15.36
CA ALA A 208 2.77 2.72 14.17
C ALA A 208 3.16 3.90 13.26
N VAL A 209 2.98 3.68 11.95
CA VAL A 209 3.13 4.70 10.92
C VAL A 209 1.79 4.98 10.26
N LEU A 210 1.40 6.26 10.19
CA LEU A 210 0.14 6.67 9.57
C LEU A 210 0.36 6.97 8.09
N ASN A 211 -0.42 6.32 7.23
CA ASN A 211 -0.52 6.67 5.82
C ASN A 211 -1.97 7.00 5.47
N ALA A 212 -2.19 7.98 4.61
CA ALA A 212 -3.53 8.45 4.27
C ALA A 212 -3.72 8.57 2.76
N ILE A 213 -4.90 8.20 2.28
CA ILE A 213 -5.37 8.52 0.93
C ILE A 213 -6.44 9.57 1.08
N VAL A 214 -6.28 10.70 0.39
CA VAL A 214 -7.18 11.84 0.48
C VAL A 214 -7.66 12.25 -0.92
N THR A 215 -8.76 12.99 -0.97
CA THR A 215 -9.27 13.55 -2.23
C THR A 215 -8.23 14.51 -2.85
N PRO A 216 -8.25 14.70 -4.18
CA PRO A 216 -7.30 15.59 -4.85
C PRO A 216 -7.28 17.01 -4.27
N GLU A 217 -8.43 17.51 -3.84
CA GLU A 217 -8.66 18.88 -3.35
C GLU A 217 -8.39 19.06 -1.85
N ALA A 218 -8.14 17.98 -1.10
CA ALA A 218 -7.92 18.04 0.35
C ALA A 218 -6.80 19.05 0.69
N LYS A 219 -6.89 19.82 1.77
CA LYS A 219 -5.79 20.75 2.14
C LYS A 219 -5.48 20.60 3.62
N PRO A 220 -4.22 20.80 4.03
CA PRO A 220 -3.92 20.98 5.45
C PRO A 220 -4.80 22.11 6.02
N PRO A 221 -5.18 22.02 7.30
CA PRO A 221 -5.89 23.10 7.96
C PRO A 221 -5.09 24.40 7.89
N ARG A 222 -5.81 25.53 7.80
CA ARG A 222 -5.15 26.84 7.79
C ARG A 222 -4.57 27.12 9.17
N PRO A 223 -3.33 27.64 9.26
CA PRO A 223 -2.77 28.06 10.53
C PRO A 223 -3.65 29.17 11.15
N ALA A 224 -3.68 29.21 12.48
CA ALA A 224 -4.40 30.26 13.18
C ALA A 224 -3.81 31.64 12.84
N PRO A 225 -4.67 32.68 12.73
CA PRO A 225 -4.20 34.05 12.59
C PRO A 225 -3.29 34.44 13.76
N PRO A 226 -2.24 35.24 13.53
CA PRO A 226 -1.37 35.74 14.59
C PRO A 226 -2.18 36.41 15.71
N GLY A 227 -1.87 36.10 16.98
CA GLY A 227 -2.51 36.69 18.15
C GLY A 227 -3.85 36.05 18.57
N ARG A 228 -4.36 35.05 17.84
CA ARG A 228 -5.53 34.28 18.28
C ARG A 228 -5.09 33.12 19.18
N GLN A 229 -5.49 33.15 20.45
CA GLN A 229 -5.38 31.98 21.31
C GLN A 229 -6.28 30.87 20.76
N LEU A 230 -5.65 29.77 20.34
CA LEU A 230 -6.35 28.52 20.11
C LEU A 230 -6.58 27.85 21.46
N ASN A 231 -7.72 27.17 21.60
CA ASN A 231 -7.90 26.26 22.73
C ASN A 231 -6.86 25.15 22.60
N ALA A 232 -6.06 24.90 23.65
CA ALA A 232 -5.01 23.88 23.65
C ALA A 232 -5.59 22.46 23.47
N ASP A 233 -6.86 22.27 23.85
CA ASP A 233 -7.59 21.02 23.64
C ASP A 233 -8.13 20.87 22.21
N PHE A 234 -7.92 21.89 21.35
CA PHE A 234 -8.48 22.00 20.02
C PHE A 234 -7.41 22.16 18.94
N THR A 235 -7.29 21.16 18.08
CA THR A 235 -6.53 21.25 16.82
C THR A 235 -7.39 20.68 15.70
N PRO A 236 -7.61 21.41 14.59
CA PRO A 236 -8.21 20.81 13.40
C PRO A 236 -7.33 19.63 12.96
N ALA A 237 -7.95 18.48 12.72
CA ALA A 237 -7.21 17.27 12.34
C ALA A 237 -6.33 17.52 11.11
N ASP A 238 -5.01 17.41 11.26
CA ASP A 238 -4.05 17.55 10.18
C ASP A 238 -3.41 16.20 9.82
N VAL A 239 -4.11 15.42 8.99
CA VAL A 239 -3.59 14.13 8.50
C VAL A 239 -2.25 14.26 7.77
N PHE A 240 -1.91 15.43 7.23
CA PHE A 240 -0.61 15.67 6.59
C PHE A 240 0.49 15.78 7.63
N ALA A 241 0.26 16.56 8.70
CA ALA A 241 1.20 16.67 9.81
C ALA A 241 1.36 15.34 10.56
N LEU A 242 0.26 14.62 10.82
CA LEU A 242 0.28 13.32 11.49
C LEU A 242 1.07 12.27 10.70
N ALA A 243 0.83 12.18 9.37
CA ALA A 243 1.57 11.28 8.49
C ALA A 243 3.06 11.66 8.44
N GLN A 244 3.37 12.95 8.31
CA GLN A 244 4.76 13.42 8.30
C GLN A 244 5.48 13.09 9.61
N ALA A 245 4.86 13.35 10.76
CA ALA A 245 5.45 13.10 12.08
C ALA A 245 5.81 11.62 12.28
N THR A 246 4.98 10.71 11.76
CA THR A 246 5.23 9.26 11.87
C THR A 246 6.11 8.70 10.75
N GLY A 247 6.56 9.51 9.80
CA GLY A 247 7.35 9.06 8.65
C GLY A 247 6.52 8.36 7.57
N GLY A 248 5.21 8.58 7.57
CA GLY A 248 4.27 8.07 6.58
C GLY A 248 4.07 8.96 5.36
N GLU A 249 3.03 8.65 4.60
CA GLU A 249 2.70 9.34 3.36
C GLU A 249 1.22 9.67 3.22
N VAL A 250 0.95 10.78 2.52
CA VAL A 250 -0.40 11.16 2.12
C VAL A 250 -0.46 11.17 0.59
N LEU A 251 -1.29 10.31 0.02
CA LEU A 251 -1.53 10.25 -1.41
C LEU A 251 -2.85 10.94 -1.76
N ARG A 252 -2.77 11.87 -2.71
CA ARG A 252 -3.94 12.58 -3.25
C ARG A 252 -4.39 11.87 -4.52
N ALA A 253 -5.62 11.39 -4.56
CA ALA A 253 -6.10 10.67 -5.73
C ALA A 253 -7.61 10.76 -5.91
N SER A 254 -8.04 10.80 -7.17
CA SER A 254 -9.44 10.61 -7.58
C SER A 254 -9.84 9.14 -7.61
N ASN A 255 -8.87 8.22 -7.66
CA ASN A 255 -9.07 6.78 -7.58
C ASN A 255 -8.31 6.20 -6.38
N ALA A 256 -9.05 5.91 -5.31
CA ALA A 256 -8.47 5.36 -4.07
C ALA A 256 -7.81 3.99 -4.26
N GLY A 257 -8.32 3.15 -5.18
CA GLY A 257 -7.75 1.83 -5.45
C GLY A 257 -6.36 1.89 -6.10
N GLU A 258 -6.15 2.84 -7.01
CA GLU A 258 -4.83 3.09 -7.59
C GLU A 258 -3.85 3.66 -6.56
N ALA A 259 -4.29 4.66 -5.78
CA ALA A 259 -3.47 5.23 -4.71
C ALA A 259 -3.09 4.18 -3.66
N PHE A 260 -4.02 3.30 -3.28
CA PHE A 260 -3.75 2.23 -2.33
C PHE A 260 -2.68 1.28 -2.84
N ARG A 261 -2.72 0.92 -4.12
CA ARG A 261 -1.67 0.09 -4.73
C ARG A 261 -0.30 0.75 -4.64
N THR A 262 -0.20 2.03 -5.01
CA THR A 262 1.04 2.81 -4.92
C THR A 262 1.54 2.89 -3.48
N MET A 263 0.66 3.17 -2.52
CA MET A 263 0.99 3.21 -1.10
C MET A 263 1.53 1.87 -0.59
N MET A 264 0.91 0.76 -1.00
CA MET A 264 1.40 -0.57 -0.61
C MET A 264 2.78 -0.85 -1.20
N GLU A 265 3.08 -0.40 -2.42
CA GLU A 265 4.43 -0.47 -2.99
C GLU A 265 5.43 0.40 -2.20
N SER A 266 5.06 1.63 -1.82
CA SER A 266 5.87 2.52 -0.98
C SER A 266 6.16 1.90 0.38
N ILE A 267 5.16 1.36 1.08
CA ILE A 267 5.29 0.71 2.38
C ILE A 267 6.26 -0.48 2.30
N ARG A 268 6.19 -1.27 1.21
CA ARG A 268 7.10 -2.41 0.97
C ARG A 268 8.56 -1.99 0.78
N ALA A 269 8.79 -0.80 0.26
CA ALA A 269 10.13 -0.27 0.04
C ALA A 269 10.75 0.42 1.27
N ARG A 270 10.05 0.44 2.42
CA ARG A 270 10.54 1.07 3.65
C ARG A 270 11.53 0.18 4.38
N TYR A 271 12.53 0.83 4.96
CA TYR A 271 13.54 0.21 5.82
C TYR A 271 13.24 0.57 7.28
N SER A 272 13.45 -0.37 8.19
CA SER A 272 13.50 -0.10 9.63
C SER A 272 14.96 0.09 10.03
N LEU A 273 15.26 1.22 10.68
CA LEU A 273 16.57 1.52 11.21
C LEU A 273 16.45 1.58 12.73
N HIS A 274 17.25 0.76 13.42
CA HIS A 274 17.29 0.76 14.87
C HIS A 274 18.52 1.54 15.34
N CYS A 275 18.31 2.50 16.22
CA CYS A 275 19.37 3.23 16.90
C CYS A 275 19.25 3.02 18.42
N PRO A 276 20.37 3.04 19.16
CA PRO A 276 20.33 3.07 20.62
C PRO A 276 19.53 4.28 21.11
N ALA A 277 18.70 4.09 22.13
CA ALA A 277 17.99 5.19 22.77
C ALA A 277 18.99 6.14 23.46
N ALA A 278 18.73 7.44 23.37
CA ALA A 278 19.49 8.45 24.10
C ALA A 278 19.18 8.35 25.61
N GLU A 279 20.14 8.72 26.45
CA GLU A 279 19.92 8.78 27.89
C GLU A 279 18.83 9.80 28.27
N GLY A 280 18.03 9.50 29.29
CA GLY A 280 16.97 10.38 29.78
C GLY A 280 15.96 9.69 30.67
N ALA A 281 15.04 10.50 31.21
CA ALA A 281 13.92 10.01 31.99
C ALA A 281 12.87 9.32 31.09
N SER A 282 12.26 8.25 31.61
CA SER A 282 11.09 7.61 30.99
C SER A 282 10.00 8.65 30.72
N GLY A 283 9.36 8.55 29.55
CA GLY A 283 8.36 9.51 29.09
C GLY A 283 8.92 10.79 28.47
N ALA A 284 10.24 11.03 28.50
CA ALA A 284 10.81 12.21 27.87
C ALA A 284 10.86 12.07 26.35
N TRP A 285 10.50 13.14 25.64
CA TRP A 285 10.57 13.24 24.19
C TRP A 285 12.01 13.38 23.70
N ARG A 286 12.34 12.71 22.58
CA ARG A 286 13.60 12.82 21.86
C ARG A 286 13.33 13.05 20.37
N SER A 287 13.94 14.06 19.78
CA SER A 287 13.84 14.32 18.35
C SER A 287 14.77 13.40 17.56
N LEU A 288 14.35 13.05 16.35
CA LEU A 288 15.09 12.20 15.42
C LEU A 288 15.11 12.85 14.04
N VAL A 289 16.29 12.92 13.44
CA VAL A 289 16.49 13.51 12.11
C VAL A 289 17.28 12.53 11.25
N VAL A 290 16.65 12.05 10.18
CA VAL A 290 17.30 11.20 9.18
C VAL A 290 17.58 12.02 7.93
N ARG A 291 18.83 11.97 7.45
CA ARG A 291 19.25 12.66 6.22
C ARG A 291 20.07 11.72 5.36
N LEU A 292 19.96 11.89 4.04
CA LEU A 292 20.92 11.29 3.12
C LEU A 292 22.29 11.93 3.34
N SER A 293 23.35 11.12 3.25
CA SER A 293 24.71 11.65 3.17
C SER A 293 24.86 12.54 1.93
N ALA A 294 25.86 13.43 1.94
CA ALA A 294 26.13 14.31 0.80
C ALA A 294 26.36 13.50 -0.50
N GLU A 295 27.01 12.35 -0.39
CA GLU A 295 27.23 11.43 -1.51
C GLU A 295 25.94 10.79 -2.02
N ALA A 296 25.12 10.23 -1.12
CA ALA A 296 23.85 9.62 -1.51
C ALA A 296 22.92 10.65 -2.16
N ARG A 297 22.90 11.89 -1.65
CA ARG A 297 22.11 12.99 -2.22
C ARG A 297 22.58 13.43 -3.60
N ARG A 298 23.88 13.32 -3.91
CA ARG A 298 24.40 13.53 -5.28
C ARG A 298 23.97 12.42 -6.24
N ARG A 299 24.04 11.16 -5.81
CA ARG A 299 23.65 10.00 -6.65
C ARG A 299 22.14 9.91 -6.86
N HIS A 300 21.35 10.34 -5.88
CA HIS A 300 19.89 10.23 -5.88
C HIS A 300 19.23 11.56 -5.53
N PRO A 301 19.33 12.58 -6.42
CA PRO A 301 18.89 13.95 -6.12
C PRO A 301 17.36 14.09 -5.95
N ARG A 302 16.58 13.11 -6.45
CA ARG A 302 15.10 13.09 -6.33
C ARG A 302 14.59 12.26 -5.16
N THR A 303 15.47 11.68 -4.34
CA THR A 303 15.04 10.81 -3.22
C THR A 303 14.54 11.65 -2.06
N GLU A 304 13.31 11.37 -1.65
CA GLU A 304 12.70 11.89 -0.43
C GLU A 304 12.99 10.93 0.74
N VAL A 305 13.35 11.49 1.91
CA VAL A 305 13.50 10.72 3.15
C VAL A 305 12.28 10.97 4.01
N ARG A 306 11.54 9.90 4.32
CA ARG A 306 10.42 9.92 5.25
C ARG A 306 10.82 9.09 6.46
N ALA A 307 10.84 9.73 7.63
CA ALA A 307 11.23 9.11 8.87
C ALA A 307 10.43 9.73 10.02
N ARG A 308 10.29 8.97 11.10
CA ARG A 308 9.67 9.44 12.34
C ARG A 308 10.41 10.66 12.87
N ALA A 309 9.69 11.66 13.37
CA ALA A 309 10.29 12.90 13.87
C ALA A 309 10.94 12.76 15.26
N GLY A 310 10.72 11.65 15.95
CA GLY A 310 11.27 11.39 17.27
C GLY A 310 10.64 10.17 17.96
N TYR A 311 10.93 9.98 19.23
CA TYR A 311 10.40 8.89 20.05
C TYR A 311 10.26 9.32 21.51
N VAL A 312 9.45 8.59 22.26
CA VAL A 312 9.30 8.73 23.71
C VAL A 312 10.19 7.67 24.36
N LEU A 313 10.98 8.08 25.35
CA LEU A 313 11.79 7.11 26.11
C LEU A 313 10.88 6.16 26.90
N PRO A 314 11.14 4.84 26.85
CA PRO A 314 10.39 3.85 27.62
C PRO A 314 10.53 4.09 29.14
#